data_AF-A0A7J2LWE6-F1
#
_entry.id   AF-A0A7J2LWE6-F1
#
_cell.length_a   1.000
_cell.length_b   1.000
_cell.length_c   1.000
_cell.angle_alpha   90.00
_cell.angle_beta   90.00
_cell.angle_gamma   90.00
#
_symmetry.space_group_name_H-M   'P 1'
#
loop_
_entity.id
_entity.type
_entity.pdbx_description
1 polymer ?
#
loop_
_entity_poly.entity_id
_entity_poly.type
_entity_poly.pdbx_seq_one_letter_code
_entity_poly.pdbx_strand_id
1 'polypeptide(L)'
;MGLSAFFVFDAFTEFFSAFTALAVAYYAIKAHRVLEDSRMLALNLGFAILGAGMLIHGGIKVKVALAVLSGIKTPPARMMPVVRIGYLVAFATQFAAYILILIAMFLGERRLEESLLIPPLALPLIEYDARTESLLALLAAVIALRTGLSYSESDSRWTALVAAGFALLALSHALLVFGGPRLLVTADISRLLGFACLLWMLVGVSRVGE
;
A
#
# COMPACT_ATOMS: atom_id res chain seq x y z
N MET A 1 -7.49 2.41 -25.99
CA MET A 1 -8.06 1.34 -25.15
C MET A 1 -9.52 1.67 -24.88
N GLY A 2 -10.42 0.68 -25.00
CA GLY A 2 -11.81 0.87 -24.60
C GLY A 2 -11.92 1.06 -23.08
N LEU A 3 -12.97 1.76 -22.63
CA LEU A 3 -13.30 1.97 -21.22
C LEU A 3 -13.36 0.64 -20.43
N SER A 4 -13.82 -0.44 -21.05
CA SER A 4 -13.86 -1.78 -20.45
C SER A 4 -12.48 -2.38 -20.18
N ALA A 5 -11.55 -2.27 -21.13
CA ALA A 5 -10.17 -2.77 -20.96
C ALA A 5 -9.43 -2.05 -19.82
N PHE A 6 -9.76 -0.78 -19.60
CA PHE A 6 -9.21 0.02 -18.52
C PHE A 6 -9.66 -0.47 -17.13
N PHE A 7 -10.97 -0.70 -16.93
CA PHE A 7 -11.50 -1.22 -15.67
C PHE A 7 -10.96 -2.60 -15.33
N VAL A 8 -10.82 -3.45 -16.34
CA VAL A 8 -10.28 -4.81 -16.18
C VAL A 8 -8.82 -4.74 -15.75
N PHE A 9 -8.01 -3.93 -16.43
CA PHE A 9 -6.60 -3.76 -16.09
C PHE A 9 -6.41 -3.28 -14.65
N ASP A 10 -7.10 -2.20 -14.26
CA ASP A 10 -7.07 -1.62 -12.90
C ASP A 10 -7.49 -2.62 -11.81
N ALA A 11 -8.53 -3.42 -12.07
CA ALA A 11 -8.96 -4.47 -11.15
C ALA A 11 -7.92 -5.59 -11.01
N PHE A 12 -7.31 -6.02 -12.13
CA PHE A 12 -6.27 -7.04 -12.12
C PHE A 12 -5.00 -6.57 -11.41
N THR A 13 -4.51 -5.37 -11.72
CA THR A 13 -3.30 -4.81 -11.10
C THR A 13 -3.46 -4.65 -9.59
N GLU A 14 -4.62 -4.18 -9.13
CA GLU A 14 -4.90 -4.09 -7.69
C GLU A 14 -4.96 -5.47 -7.02
N PHE A 15 -5.58 -6.45 -7.68
CA PHE A 15 -5.65 -7.82 -7.16
C PHE A 15 -4.25 -8.45 -7.04
N PHE A 16 -3.43 -8.37 -8.08
CA PHE A 16 -2.03 -8.84 -8.02
C PHE A 16 -1.20 -8.09 -6.98
N SER A 17 -1.39 -6.78 -6.88
CA SER A 17 -0.74 -5.97 -5.86
C SER A 17 -1.08 -6.45 -4.44
N ALA A 18 -2.32 -6.85 -4.20
CA ALA A 18 -2.75 -7.42 -2.93
C ALA A 18 -2.02 -8.75 -2.61
N PHE A 19 -1.89 -9.66 -3.57
CA PHE A 19 -1.11 -10.88 -3.39
C PHE A 19 0.37 -10.59 -3.13
N THR A 20 0.95 -9.63 -3.84
CA THR A 20 2.34 -9.24 -3.59
C THR A 20 2.52 -8.64 -2.21
N ALA A 21 1.58 -7.84 -1.71
CA ALA A 21 1.60 -7.32 -0.34
C ALA A 21 1.50 -8.44 0.70
N LEU A 22 0.64 -9.44 0.48
CA LEU A 22 0.57 -10.62 1.36
C LEU A 22 1.86 -11.46 1.30
N ALA A 23 2.49 -11.57 0.14
CA ALA A 23 3.79 -12.22 0.02
C ALA A 23 4.89 -11.44 0.78
N VAL A 24 4.90 -10.10 0.67
CA VAL A 24 5.77 -9.22 1.47
C VAL A 24 5.55 -9.49 2.96
N ALA A 25 4.29 -9.57 3.41
CA ALA A 25 3.99 -9.88 4.81
C ALA A 25 4.54 -11.25 5.24
N TYR A 26 4.32 -12.28 4.43
CA TYR A 26 4.82 -13.64 4.67
C TYR A 26 6.35 -13.69 4.79
N TYR A 27 7.08 -13.03 3.89
CA TYR A 27 8.54 -13.01 3.97
C TYR A 27 9.05 -12.10 5.09
N ALA A 28 8.30 -11.07 5.49
CA ALA A 28 8.64 -10.23 6.64
C ALA A 28 8.59 -11.02 7.95
N ILE A 29 7.57 -11.88 8.16
CA ILE A 29 7.54 -12.74 9.36
C ILE A 29 8.64 -13.81 9.32
N LYS A 30 9.00 -14.32 8.13
CA LYS A 30 10.15 -15.22 7.99
C LYS A 30 11.46 -14.50 8.36
N ALA A 31 11.68 -13.29 7.86
CA ALA A 31 12.85 -12.47 8.19
C ALA A 31 12.89 -12.10 9.69
N HIS A 32 11.74 -11.81 10.31
CA HIS A 32 11.66 -11.55 11.75
C HIS A 32 12.18 -12.74 12.59
N ARG A 33 11.87 -13.98 12.19
CA ARG A 33 12.35 -15.17 12.90
C ARG A 33 13.86 -15.37 12.79
N VAL A 34 14.48 -14.83 11.75
CA VAL A 34 15.94 -14.92 11.51
C VAL A 34 16.68 -13.78 12.20
N LEU A 35 16.16 -12.56 12.08
CA LEU A 35 16.83 -11.34 12.53
C LEU A 35 16.41 -10.89 13.94
N GLU A 36 15.34 -11.46 14.48
CA GLU A 36 14.67 -11.04 15.74
C GLU A 36 14.31 -9.54 15.79
N ASP A 37 14.21 -8.88 14.63
CA ASP A 37 13.95 -7.45 14.52
C ASP A 37 12.45 -7.13 14.51
N SER A 38 11.97 -6.41 15.52
CA SER A 38 10.58 -5.92 15.66
C SER A 38 10.10 -5.10 14.46
N ARG A 39 11.00 -4.47 13.69
CA ARG A 39 10.65 -3.75 12.45
C ARG A 39 10.09 -4.70 11.39
N MET A 40 10.64 -5.92 11.28
CA MET A 40 10.13 -6.94 10.35
C MET A 40 8.74 -7.43 10.75
N LEU A 41 8.45 -7.51 12.06
CA LEU A 41 7.11 -7.82 12.55
C LEU A 41 6.09 -6.73 12.18
N ALA A 42 6.47 -5.46 12.29
CA ALA A 42 5.62 -4.35 11.89
C ALA A 42 5.36 -4.31 10.38
N LEU A 43 6.39 -4.61 9.56
CA LEU A 43 6.21 -4.80 8.12
C LEU A 43 5.23 -5.95 7.84
N ASN A 44 5.37 -7.10 8.52
CA ASN A 44 4.43 -8.20 8.38
C ASN A 44 2.98 -7.75 8.65
N LEU A 45 2.72 -7.15 9.82
CA LEU A 45 1.38 -6.73 10.19
C LEU A 45 0.83 -5.64 9.27
N GLY A 46 1.65 -4.65 8.90
CA GLY A 46 1.28 -3.56 8.01
C GLY A 46 0.90 -4.08 6.61
N PHE A 47 1.77 -4.90 6.01
CA PHE A 47 1.52 -5.47 4.68
C PHE A 47 0.40 -6.52 4.68
N ALA A 48 0.17 -7.23 5.79
CA ALA A 48 -0.95 -8.16 5.92
C ALA A 48 -2.30 -7.43 5.91
N ILE A 49 -2.43 -6.38 6.74
CA ILE A 49 -3.65 -5.55 6.80
C ILE A 49 -3.88 -4.83 5.47
N LEU A 50 -2.82 -4.28 4.88
CA LEU A 50 -2.85 -3.64 3.56
C LEU A 50 -3.33 -4.61 2.47
N GLY A 51 -2.72 -5.80 2.38
CA GLY A 51 -3.09 -6.82 1.40
C GLY A 51 -4.53 -7.29 1.56
N ALA A 52 -4.99 -7.49 2.80
CA ALA A 52 -6.39 -7.87 3.07
C ALA A 52 -7.38 -6.78 2.61
N GLY A 53 -7.10 -5.51 2.89
CA GLY A 53 -7.93 -4.39 2.44
C GLY A 53 -7.97 -4.25 0.92
N MET A 54 -6.82 -4.42 0.26
CA MET A 54 -6.72 -4.42 -1.19
C MET A 54 -7.46 -5.59 -1.84
N LEU A 55 -7.49 -6.77 -1.21
CA LEU A 55 -8.30 -7.90 -1.72
C LEU A 55 -9.80 -7.61 -1.67
N ILE A 56 -10.28 -7.01 -0.60
CA ILE A 56 -11.69 -6.64 -0.45
C ILE A 56 -12.08 -5.62 -1.53
N HIS A 57 -11.28 -4.57 -1.69
CA HIS A 57 -11.54 -3.52 -2.66
C HIS A 57 -11.36 -3.99 -4.11
N GLY A 58 -10.27 -4.71 -4.40
CA GLY A 58 -10.04 -5.34 -5.69
C GLY A 58 -11.15 -6.31 -6.08
N GLY A 59 -11.67 -7.10 -5.13
CA GLY A 59 -12.83 -7.98 -5.36
C GLY A 59 -14.10 -7.22 -5.75
N ILE A 60 -14.34 -6.07 -5.13
CA ILE A 60 -15.46 -5.18 -5.50
C ILE A 60 -15.27 -4.62 -6.92
N LYS A 61 -14.05 -4.17 -7.27
CA LYS A 61 -13.73 -3.71 -8.63
C LYS A 61 -13.90 -4.80 -9.67
N VAL A 62 -13.45 -6.03 -9.41
CA VAL A 62 -13.66 -7.17 -10.31
C VAL A 62 -15.14 -7.43 -10.54
N LYS A 63 -15.98 -7.40 -9.49
CA LYS A 63 -17.44 -7.54 -9.64
C LYS A 63 -18.04 -6.45 -10.53
N VAL A 64 -17.61 -5.20 -10.36
CA VAL A 64 -18.08 -4.07 -11.19
C VAL A 64 -17.58 -4.24 -12.64
N ALA A 65 -16.32 -4.61 -12.84
CA ALA A 65 -15.74 -4.85 -14.16
C ALA A 65 -16.49 -5.96 -14.92
N LEU A 66 -16.81 -7.09 -14.24
CA LEU A 66 -17.60 -8.18 -14.82
C LEU A 66 -19.02 -7.74 -15.18
N ALA A 67 -19.67 -6.94 -14.34
CA ALA A 67 -21.00 -6.39 -14.64
C ALA A 67 -20.98 -5.50 -15.90
N VAL A 68 -19.97 -4.62 -16.02
CA VAL A 68 -19.78 -3.78 -17.22
C VAL A 68 -19.50 -4.62 -18.46
N LEU A 69 -18.65 -5.65 -18.36
CA LEU A 69 -18.35 -6.56 -19.47
C LEU A 69 -19.58 -7.36 -19.92
N SER A 70 -20.46 -7.72 -19.00
CA SER A 70 -21.72 -8.43 -19.30
C SER A 70 -22.81 -7.56 -19.95
N GLY A 71 -22.52 -6.28 -20.21
CA GLY A 71 -23.46 -5.35 -20.85
C GLY A 71 -24.53 -4.79 -19.92
N ILE A 72 -24.41 -5.03 -18.61
CA ILE A 72 -25.32 -4.44 -17.61
C ILE A 72 -25.00 -2.95 -17.50
N LYS A 73 -26.01 -2.09 -17.67
CA LYS A 73 -25.89 -0.65 -17.40
C LYS A 73 -25.71 -0.44 -15.90
N THR A 74 -24.46 -0.40 -15.44
CA THR A 74 -24.14 -0.06 -14.06
C THR A 74 -24.18 1.46 -13.89
N PRO A 75 -24.80 1.98 -12.81
CA PRO A 75 -24.66 3.39 -12.47
C PRO A 75 -23.18 3.75 -12.25
N PRO A 76 -22.80 5.05 -12.31
CA PRO A 76 -21.44 5.48 -12.01
C PRO A 76 -20.95 4.86 -10.70
N ALA A 77 -19.74 4.30 -10.66
CA ALA A 77 -19.22 3.55 -9.50
C ALA A 77 -19.35 4.32 -8.18
N ARG A 78 -19.17 5.64 -8.22
CA ARG A 78 -19.33 6.57 -7.09
C ARG A 78 -20.71 6.56 -6.41
N MET A 79 -21.74 6.16 -7.15
CA MET A 79 -23.12 6.09 -6.64
C MET A 79 -23.44 4.74 -6.02
N MET A 80 -22.55 3.76 -6.16
CA MET A 80 -22.77 2.41 -5.64
C MET A 80 -22.25 2.33 -4.19
N PRO A 81 -23.12 2.10 -3.19
CA PRO A 81 -22.71 2.08 -1.77
C PRO A 81 -21.68 0.97 -1.49
N VAL A 82 -21.73 -0.13 -2.24
CA VAL A 82 -20.75 -1.23 -2.13
C VAL A 82 -19.34 -0.76 -2.49
N VAL A 83 -19.19 0.07 -3.53
CA VAL A 83 -17.87 0.57 -3.96
C VAL A 83 -17.34 1.57 -2.94
N ARG A 84 -18.20 2.45 -2.41
CA ARG A 84 -17.84 3.36 -1.31
C ARG A 84 -17.36 2.64 -0.06
N ILE A 85 -18.04 1.56 0.35
CA ILE A 85 -17.62 0.74 1.50
C ILE A 85 -16.27 0.07 1.21
N GLY A 86 -16.09 -0.47 -0.01
CA GLY A 86 -14.82 -1.04 -0.43
C GLY A 86 -13.66 -0.05 -0.35
N TYR A 87 -13.87 1.17 -0.85
CA TYR A 87 -12.89 2.25 -0.76
C TYR A 87 -12.58 2.63 0.69
N LEU A 88 -13.62 2.74 1.54
CA LEU A 88 -13.45 3.06 2.95
C LEU A 88 -12.55 2.03 3.66
N VAL A 89 -12.79 0.75 3.40
CA VAL A 89 -11.97 -0.35 3.93
C VAL A 89 -10.55 -0.29 3.40
N ALA A 90 -10.36 -0.05 2.09
CA ALA A 90 -9.03 0.10 1.50
C ALA A 90 -8.25 1.27 2.11
N PHE A 91 -8.89 2.43 2.24
CA PHE A 91 -8.27 3.59 2.88
C PHE A 91 -7.91 3.30 4.34
N ALA A 92 -8.84 2.75 5.12
CA ALA A 92 -8.61 2.48 6.55
C ALA A 92 -7.45 1.50 6.76
N THR A 93 -7.37 0.46 5.94
CA THR A 93 -6.29 -0.53 5.99
C THR A 93 -4.95 0.03 5.53
N GLN A 94 -4.92 0.83 4.44
CA GLN A 94 -3.72 1.54 3.99
C GLN A 94 -3.19 2.52 5.03
N PHE A 95 -4.09 3.33 5.60
CA PHE A 95 -3.77 4.26 6.67
C PHE A 95 -3.19 3.53 7.89
N ALA A 96 -3.89 2.48 8.37
CA ALA A 96 -3.41 1.68 9.49
C ALA A 96 -2.04 1.04 9.22
N ALA A 97 -1.82 0.52 8.02
CA ALA A 97 -0.56 -0.08 7.62
C ALA A 97 0.60 0.93 7.66
N TYR A 98 0.42 2.11 7.06
CA TYR A 98 1.48 3.14 7.04
C TYR A 98 1.75 3.71 8.43
N ILE A 99 0.72 3.90 9.24
CA ILE A 99 0.91 4.32 10.64
C ILE A 99 1.69 3.27 11.42
N LEU A 100 1.36 1.99 11.29
CA LEU A 100 2.08 0.92 11.98
C LEU A 100 3.54 0.85 11.57
N ILE A 101 3.83 0.97 10.27
CA ILE A 101 5.20 0.99 9.74
C ILE A 101 5.97 2.21 10.25
N LEU A 102 5.35 3.40 10.25
CA LEU A 102 5.97 4.62 10.78
C LEU A 102 6.27 4.49 12.28
N ILE A 103 5.30 4.03 13.07
CA ILE A 103 5.47 3.79 14.50
C ILE A 103 6.67 2.87 14.72
N ALA A 104 6.79 1.76 13.98
CA ALA A 104 7.92 0.86 14.13
C ALA A 104 9.27 1.46 13.74
N MET A 105 9.31 2.36 12.75
CA MET A 105 10.52 3.11 12.39
C MET A 105 10.95 4.09 13.48
N PHE A 106 10.00 4.76 14.13
CA PHE A 106 10.29 5.72 15.20
C PHE A 106 10.53 5.04 16.56
N LEU A 107 9.78 3.98 16.91
CA LEU A 107 10.00 3.19 18.13
C LEU A 107 11.34 2.46 18.09
N GLY A 108 11.82 2.08 16.90
CA GLY A 108 13.15 1.48 16.72
C GLY A 108 14.32 2.41 17.07
N GLU A 109 14.09 3.71 17.27
CA GLU A 109 15.09 4.70 17.71
C GLU A 109 14.89 5.16 19.16
N ARG A 110 13.72 4.90 19.77
CA ARG A 110 13.43 5.31 21.15
C ARG A 110 12.63 4.24 21.86
N ARG A 111 13.32 3.53 22.77
CA ARG A 111 12.68 2.79 23.85
C ARG A 111 11.89 3.80 24.70
N LEU A 112 10.60 3.90 24.42
CA LEU A 112 9.50 4.50 25.20
C LEU A 112 9.90 5.62 26.18
N GLU A 113 9.70 6.86 25.77
CA GLU A 113 9.08 7.84 26.67
C GLU A 113 7.73 8.27 26.08
N GLU A 114 6.83 8.56 27.00
CA GLU A 114 5.38 8.54 26.86
C GLU A 114 4.78 9.52 25.85
N SER A 115 3.51 9.21 25.54
CA SER A 115 2.49 10.12 25.03
C SER A 115 2.45 10.32 23.51
N LEU A 116 1.68 9.46 22.83
CA LEU A 116 0.97 9.89 21.62
C LEU A 116 -0.53 9.88 21.92
N LEU A 117 -1.03 11.03 22.37
CA LEU A 117 -2.43 11.41 22.23
C LEU A 117 -2.75 11.42 20.73
N ILE A 118 -3.39 10.36 20.24
CA ILE A 118 -3.96 10.32 18.90
C ILE A 118 -5.28 11.09 18.96
N PRO A 119 -5.41 12.26 18.31
CA PRO A 119 -6.69 12.94 18.24
C PRO A 119 -7.62 12.16 17.30
N PRO A 120 -8.91 11.99 17.64
CA PRO A 120 -9.87 11.34 16.76
C PRO A 120 -10.22 12.28 15.62
N LEU A 121 -9.53 12.14 14.48
CA LEU A 121 -9.90 12.86 13.26
C LEU A 121 -11.05 12.11 12.57
N ALA A 122 -12.28 12.50 12.89
CA ALA A 122 -13.46 12.10 12.14
C ALA A 122 -13.50 12.90 10.82
N LEU A 123 -12.95 12.32 9.75
CA LEU A 123 -13.06 12.86 8.40
C LEU A 123 -14.18 12.15 7.62
N PRO A 124 -15.05 12.88 6.90
CA PRO A 124 -16.03 12.28 6.02
C PRO A 124 -15.32 11.70 4.79
N LEU A 125 -15.36 10.38 4.65
CA LEU A 125 -14.69 9.62 3.60
C LEU A 125 -15.59 9.53 2.35
N ILE A 126 -15.19 10.29 1.32
CA ILE A 126 -15.76 10.27 -0.03
C ILE A 126 -14.69 9.68 -0.97
N GLU A 127 -15.17 8.88 -1.90
CA GLU A 127 -14.42 7.98 -2.78
C GLU A 127 -13.51 8.74 -3.77
N TYR A 128 -12.24 8.31 -3.91
CA TYR A 128 -11.26 8.99 -4.79
C TYR A 128 -11.16 10.50 -4.51
N ASP A 129 -11.16 10.87 -3.23
CA ASP A 129 -10.95 12.26 -2.85
C ASP A 129 -9.45 12.56 -2.87
N ALA A 130 -9.07 13.66 -3.52
CA ALA A 130 -7.70 14.13 -3.55
C ALA A 130 -7.12 14.24 -2.12
N ARG A 131 -7.97 14.49 -1.12
CA ARG A 131 -7.60 14.58 0.30
C ARG A 131 -7.07 13.28 0.87
N THR A 132 -7.77 12.16 0.67
CA THR A 132 -7.39 10.86 1.24
C THR A 132 -6.15 10.32 0.57
N GLU A 133 -6.06 10.46 -0.76
CA GLU A 133 -4.85 10.10 -1.51
C GLU A 133 -3.67 11.01 -1.13
N SER A 134 -3.88 12.30 -0.89
CA SER A 134 -2.81 13.20 -0.42
C SER A 134 -2.31 12.79 0.96
N LEU A 135 -3.20 12.38 1.86
CA LEU A 135 -2.82 11.91 3.19
C LEU A 135 -1.98 10.63 3.10
N LEU A 136 -2.41 9.66 2.29
CA LEU A 136 -1.66 8.42 2.07
C LEU A 136 -0.32 8.68 1.36
N ALA A 137 -0.29 9.60 0.39
CA ALA A 137 0.94 10.03 -0.28
C ALA A 137 1.91 10.65 0.72
N LEU A 138 1.43 11.51 1.62
CA LEU A 138 2.25 12.13 2.65
C LEU A 138 2.84 11.08 3.60
N LEU A 139 2.02 10.16 4.12
CA LEU A 139 2.50 9.08 4.99
C LEU A 139 3.55 8.22 4.28
N ALA A 140 3.28 7.79 3.06
CA ALA A 140 4.23 7.00 2.26
C ALA A 140 5.51 7.79 1.95
N ALA A 141 5.41 9.10 1.68
CA ALA A 141 6.56 9.96 1.43
C ALA A 141 7.45 10.12 2.67
N VAL A 142 6.86 10.21 3.87
CA VAL A 142 7.62 10.22 5.13
C VAL A 142 8.38 8.91 5.31
N ILE A 143 7.73 7.77 5.06
CA ILE A 143 8.38 6.45 5.11
C ILE A 143 9.52 6.37 4.07
N ALA A 144 9.27 6.82 2.84
CA ALA A 144 10.25 6.84 1.76
C ALA A 144 11.47 7.71 2.10
N LEU A 145 11.24 8.88 2.70
CA LEU A 145 12.31 9.77 3.13
C LEU A 145 13.17 9.12 4.23
N ARG A 146 12.53 8.54 5.26
CA ARG A 146 13.24 7.88 6.36
C ARG A 146 14.07 6.70 5.87
N THR A 147 13.51 5.87 5.00
CA THR A 147 14.21 4.73 4.42
C THR A 147 15.30 5.16 3.43
N GLY A 148 15.11 6.28 2.72
CA GLY A 148 16.12 6.91 1.89
C GLY A 148 17.32 7.44 2.68
N LEU A 149 17.09 8.06 3.85
CA LEU A 149 18.17 8.48 4.76
C LEU A 149 18.94 7.25 5.27
N SER A 150 18.23 6.20 5.68
CA SER A 150 18.86 4.95 6.11
C SER A 150 19.70 4.28 5.00
N TYR A 151 19.25 4.38 3.74
CA TYR A 151 20.06 3.94 2.60
C TYR A 151 21.34 4.79 2.45
N SER A 152 21.23 6.11 2.57
CA SER A 152 22.39 7.02 2.49
C SER A 152 23.45 6.73 3.57
N GLU A 153 23.06 6.20 4.72
CA GLU A 153 23.97 5.86 5.81
C GLU A 153 24.58 4.46 5.67
N SER A 154 23.84 3.50 5.13
CA SER A 154 24.24 2.08 5.08
C SER A 154 24.85 1.64 3.76
N ASP A 155 24.57 2.35 2.66
CA ASP A 155 24.97 2.04 1.27
C ASP A 155 24.71 0.57 0.85
N SER A 156 23.68 -0.05 1.44
CA SER A 156 23.35 -1.45 1.22
C SER A 156 22.31 -1.59 0.11
N ARG A 157 22.49 -2.59 -0.76
CA ARG A 157 21.50 -2.95 -1.79
C ARG A 157 20.13 -3.27 -1.17
N TRP A 158 20.09 -3.81 0.03
CA TRP A 158 18.85 -4.14 0.72
C TRP A 158 18.11 -2.88 1.19
N THR A 159 18.82 -1.91 1.77
CA THR A 159 18.23 -0.64 2.19
C THR A 159 17.82 0.23 1.00
N ALA A 160 18.53 0.13 -0.13
CA ALA A 160 18.15 0.73 -1.41
C ALA A 160 16.79 0.23 -1.90
N LEU A 161 16.56 -1.10 -1.86
CA LEU A 161 15.28 -1.71 -2.27
C LEU A 161 14.12 -1.27 -1.39
N VAL A 162 14.35 -1.09 -0.09
CA VAL A 162 13.34 -0.55 0.84
C VAL A 162 12.99 0.89 0.47
N ALA A 163 14.00 1.74 0.30
CA ALA A 163 13.81 3.14 -0.07
C ALA A 163 13.07 3.28 -1.41
N ALA A 164 13.51 2.54 -2.43
CA ALA A 164 12.86 2.50 -3.74
C ALA A 164 11.40 2.00 -3.64
N GLY A 165 11.17 0.95 -2.85
CA GLY A 165 9.84 0.39 -2.62
C GLY A 165 8.85 1.42 -2.07
N PHE A 166 9.22 2.10 -0.97
CA PHE A 166 8.35 3.12 -0.38
C PHE A 166 8.25 4.40 -1.23
N ALA A 167 9.30 4.78 -1.94
CA ALA A 167 9.23 5.90 -2.89
C ALA A 167 8.23 5.64 -4.03
N LEU A 168 8.21 4.42 -4.57
CA LEU A 168 7.24 4.00 -5.59
C LEU A 168 5.80 3.94 -5.06
N LEU A 169 5.61 3.55 -3.79
CA LEU A 169 4.30 3.63 -3.13
C LEU A 169 3.84 5.08 -2.92
N ALA A 170 4.75 5.96 -2.50
CA ALA A 170 4.47 7.39 -2.38
C ALA A 170 4.11 8.02 -3.73
N LEU A 171 4.87 7.68 -4.77
CA LEU A 171 4.59 8.11 -6.14
C LEU A 171 3.21 7.60 -6.62
N SER A 172 2.85 6.35 -6.31
CA SER A 172 1.52 5.83 -6.64
C SER A 172 0.42 6.71 -6.06
N HIS A 173 0.47 7.06 -4.78
CA HIS A 173 -0.56 7.91 -4.17
C HIS A 173 -0.52 9.34 -4.70
N ALA A 174 0.67 9.91 -4.91
CA ALA A 174 0.81 11.24 -5.50
C ALA A 174 0.18 11.33 -6.90
N LEU A 175 0.34 10.30 -7.73
CA LEU A 175 -0.30 10.21 -9.05
C LEU A 175 -1.83 10.15 -8.93
N LEU A 176 -2.36 9.46 -7.91
CA LEU A 176 -3.80 9.33 -7.68
C LEU A 176 -4.47 10.65 -7.28
N VAL A 177 -3.74 11.57 -6.64
CA VAL A 177 -4.25 12.92 -6.26
C VAL A 177 -4.71 13.71 -7.47
N PHE A 178 -3.96 13.66 -8.57
CA PHE A 178 -4.28 14.42 -9.79
C PHE A 178 -5.36 13.77 -10.64
N GLY A 179 -5.60 12.46 -10.44
CA GLY A 179 -6.66 11.69 -11.08
C GLY A 179 -6.53 11.52 -12.60
N GLY A 180 -7.40 10.69 -13.15
CA GLY A 180 -7.52 10.49 -14.60
C GLY A 180 -6.89 9.18 -15.11
N PRO A 181 -7.35 8.66 -16.26
CA PRO A 181 -7.13 7.26 -16.63
C PRO A 181 -5.66 6.89 -16.80
N ARG A 182 -4.85 7.77 -17.39
CA ARG A 182 -3.41 7.50 -17.58
C ARG A 182 -2.67 7.45 -16.25
N LEU A 183 -3.00 8.37 -15.34
CA LEU A 183 -2.37 8.46 -14.03
C LEU A 183 -2.73 7.28 -13.14
N LEU A 184 -3.96 6.76 -13.26
CA LEU A 184 -4.41 5.54 -12.59
C LEU A 184 -3.55 4.33 -12.96
N VAL A 185 -3.37 4.09 -14.27
CA VAL A 185 -2.52 2.97 -14.74
C VAL A 185 -1.08 3.13 -14.26
N THR A 186 -0.52 4.34 -14.35
CA THR A 186 0.85 4.57 -13.87
C THR A 186 0.97 4.42 -12.35
N ALA A 187 -0.06 4.81 -11.59
CA ALA A 187 -0.09 4.64 -10.14
C ALA A 187 -0.09 3.16 -9.77
N ASP A 188 -0.92 2.36 -10.42
CA ASP A 188 -0.99 0.92 -10.18
C ASP A 188 0.31 0.20 -10.54
N ILE A 189 0.93 0.56 -11.66
CA ILE A 189 2.25 0.04 -12.04
C ILE A 189 3.29 0.44 -10.99
N SER A 190 3.30 1.71 -10.58
CA SER A 190 4.22 2.20 -9.53
C SER A 190 4.02 1.43 -8.23
N ARG A 191 2.77 1.19 -7.81
CA ARG A 191 2.45 0.43 -6.59
C ARG A 191 2.96 -1.00 -6.65
N LEU A 192 2.70 -1.68 -7.77
CA LEU A 192 3.15 -3.06 -7.98
C LEU A 192 4.67 -3.16 -7.97
N LEU A 193 5.37 -2.24 -8.63
CA LEU A 193 6.83 -2.17 -8.59
C LEU A 193 7.34 -1.90 -7.17
N GLY A 194 6.65 -1.03 -6.41
CA GLY A 194 6.98 -0.76 -5.01
C GLY A 194 6.92 -2.03 -4.14
N PHE A 195 5.84 -2.81 -4.26
CA PHE A 195 5.72 -4.11 -3.59
C PHE A 195 6.76 -5.11 -4.08
N ALA A 196 7.08 -5.14 -5.37
CA ALA A 196 8.09 -6.02 -5.92
C ALA A 196 9.50 -5.73 -5.35
N CYS A 197 9.87 -4.46 -5.19
CA CYS A 197 11.14 -4.07 -4.55
C CYS A 197 11.22 -4.56 -3.10
N LEU A 198 10.15 -4.37 -2.32
CA LEU A 198 10.08 -4.80 -0.93
C LEU A 198 10.10 -6.33 -0.81
N LEU A 199 9.38 -7.02 -1.68
CA LEU A 199 9.36 -8.47 -1.73
C LEU A 199 10.75 -9.01 -2.04
N TRP A 200 11.42 -8.45 -3.04
CA TRP A 200 12.79 -8.84 -3.38
C TRP A 200 13.70 -8.71 -2.17
N MET A 201 13.65 -7.57 -1.48
CA MET A 201 14.46 -7.34 -0.28
C MET A 201 14.23 -8.45 0.75
N LEU A 202 12.97 -8.73 1.10
CA LEU A 202 12.63 -9.69 2.14
C LEU A 202 12.96 -11.13 1.76
N VAL A 203 12.75 -11.51 0.48
CA VAL A 203 13.16 -12.82 -0.02
C VAL A 203 14.68 -12.97 0.07
N GLY A 204 15.43 -11.93 -0.30
CA GLY A 204 16.88 -11.93 -0.21
C GLY A 204 17.38 -12.09 1.22
N VAL A 205 16.90 -11.24 2.12
CA VAL A 205 17.29 -11.25 3.54
C VAL A 205 16.91 -12.55 4.24
N SER A 206 15.71 -13.09 3.96
CA SER A 206 15.25 -14.34 4.58
C SER A 206 16.01 -15.59 4.14
N ARG A 207 16.74 -15.55 3.01
CA ARG A 207 17.60 -16.64 2.53
C ARG A 207 19.01 -16.60 3.10
N VAL A 208 19.48 -15.44 3.57
CA VAL A 208 20.83 -15.34 4.16
C VAL A 208 20.92 -16.02 5.53
N GLY A 209 19.78 -16.23 6.21
CA GLY A 209 19.71 -16.97 7.47
C GLY A 209 19.44 -18.46 7.36
N GLU A 210 19.37 -19.02 6.15
CA GLU A 210 19.35 -20.47 5.89
C GLU A 210 20.76 -20.97 5.58
#